data_AF-A0A3E0E7U3-F1
#
_entry.id   AF-A0A3E0E7U3-F1
#
_cell.length_a   1.000
_cell.length_b   1.000
_cell.length_c   1.000
_cell.angle_alpha   90.00
_cell.angle_beta   90.00
_cell.angle_gamma   90.00
#
_symmetry.space_group_name_H-M   'P 1'
#
loop_
_entity.id
_entity.type
_entity.pdbx_description
1 polymer ?
#
loop_
_entity_poly.entity_id
_entity_poly.type
_entity_poly.pdbx_seq_one_letter_code
_entity_poly.pdbx_strand_id
1 'polypeptide(L)'
;MLNSIQTLSDVETFFIYLIHEESLNFHPDEDFKSYINVETRLPSYSPEEAELRNKLMEACFEICEKEGVEIYDIGLPFLLDRLK
;
A
#
# COMPACT_ATOMS: atom_id res chain seq x y z
N MET A 1 12.44 -0.53 -2.77
CA MET A 1 11.15 -1.24 -2.71
C MET A 1 11.38 -2.61 -2.09
N LEU A 2 10.53 -3.04 -1.17
CA LEU A 2 10.54 -4.41 -0.64
C LEU A 2 10.10 -5.39 -1.74
N ASN A 3 10.73 -6.56 -1.80
CA ASN A 3 10.34 -7.63 -2.72
C ASN A 3 9.43 -8.68 -2.05
N SER A 4 9.23 -8.57 -0.74
CA SER A 4 8.41 -9.47 0.09
C SER A 4 8.05 -8.80 1.41
N ILE A 5 6.91 -9.17 1.99
CA ILE A 5 6.44 -8.76 3.32
C ILE A 5 6.49 -9.99 4.23
N GLN A 6 7.18 -9.92 5.37
CA GLN A 6 7.32 -11.05 6.30
C GLN A 6 6.99 -10.71 7.75
N THR A 7 6.93 -9.41 8.08
CA THR A 7 6.73 -8.91 9.44
C THR A 7 5.83 -7.67 9.44
N LEU A 8 5.27 -7.30 10.60
CA LEU A 8 4.51 -6.05 10.75
C LEU A 8 5.37 -4.81 10.41
N SER A 9 6.67 -4.85 10.69
CA SER A 9 7.60 -3.78 10.30
C SER A 9 7.73 -3.63 8.77
N ASP A 10 7.61 -4.73 8.02
CA ASP A 10 7.57 -4.67 6.56
C ASP A 10 6.26 -4.06 6.07
N VAL A 11 5.14 -4.37 6.73
CA VAL A 11 3.83 -3.77 6.45
C VAL A 11 3.88 -2.26 6.64
N GLU A 12 4.41 -1.79 7.77
CA GLU A 12 4.64 -0.36 8.03
C GLU A 12 5.52 0.27 6.95
N THR A 13 6.64 -0.37 6.61
CA THR A 13 7.57 0.11 5.58
C THR A 13 6.90 0.21 4.22
N PHE A 14 6.02 -0.74 3.88
CA PHE A 14 5.27 -0.72 2.63
C PHE A 14 4.28 0.45 2.59
N PHE A 15 3.49 0.67 3.64
CA PHE A 15 2.58 1.82 3.69
C PHE A 15 3.33 3.16 3.63
N ILE A 16 4.44 3.30 4.36
CA ILE A 16 5.30 4.49 4.30
C ILE A 16 5.78 4.72 2.86
N TYR A 17 6.23 3.67 2.17
CA TYR A 17 6.68 3.77 0.78
C TYR A 17 5.55 4.22 -0.16
N LEU A 18 4.37 3.60 -0.09
CA LEU A 18 3.21 4.00 -0.90
C LEU A 18 2.85 5.47 -0.67
N ILE A 19 2.87 5.92 0.58
CA ILE A 19 2.42 7.26 0.97
C ILE A 19 3.45 8.34 0.63
N HIS A 20 4.72 8.12 0.95
CA HIS A 20 5.74 9.17 0.87
C HIS A 20 6.55 9.14 -0.41
N GLU A 21 6.84 7.95 -0.94
CA GLU A 21 7.63 7.82 -2.18
C GLU A 21 6.73 7.79 -3.41
N GLU A 22 5.59 7.08 -3.36
CA GLU A 22 4.66 7.00 -4.48
C GLU A 22 3.54 8.06 -4.43
N SER A 23 3.49 8.87 -3.36
CA SER A 23 2.47 9.91 -3.16
C SER A 23 1.03 9.37 -3.24
N LEU A 24 0.82 8.12 -2.86
CA LEU A 24 -0.45 7.42 -3.00
C LEU A 24 -1.44 7.83 -1.91
N ASN A 25 -2.70 8.05 -2.26
CA ASN A 25 -3.80 8.04 -1.30
C ASN A 25 -4.36 6.62 -1.25
N PHE A 26 -3.73 5.76 -0.45
CA PHE A 26 -3.95 4.31 -0.51
C PHE A 26 -5.36 3.90 -0.06
N HIS A 27 -5.86 2.82 -0.64
CA HIS A 27 -7.03 2.06 -0.20
C HIS A 27 -6.66 0.56 -0.25
N PRO A 28 -6.36 -0.10 0.89
CA PRO A 28 -5.84 -1.47 0.92
C PRO A 28 -6.72 -2.50 0.21
N ASP A 29 -8.04 -2.30 0.25
CA ASP A 29 -9.01 -3.21 -0.39
C ASP A 29 -9.21 -2.96 -1.90
N GLU A 30 -8.56 -1.95 -2.48
CA GLU A 30 -8.74 -1.59 -3.88
C GLU A 30 -7.59 -2.14 -4.75
N ASP A 31 -7.93 -2.71 -5.91
CA ASP A 31 -6.96 -3.20 -6.88
C ASP A 31 -6.10 -2.05 -7.41
N PHE A 32 -4.77 -2.15 -7.32
CA PHE A 32 -3.85 -1.12 -7.82
C PHE A 32 -4.03 -0.81 -9.31
N LYS A 33 -4.67 -1.68 -10.10
CA LYS A 33 -5.02 -1.44 -11.51
C LYS A 33 -6.11 -0.38 -11.70
N SER A 34 -6.95 -0.10 -10.69
CA SER A 34 -7.96 0.96 -10.77
C SER A 34 -7.42 2.34 -10.42
N TYR A 35 -6.18 2.43 -9.93
CA TYR A 35 -5.60 3.69 -9.50
C TYR A 35 -5.26 4.55 -10.71
N ILE A 36 -5.74 5.79 -10.69
CA ILE A 36 -5.54 6.78 -11.74
C ILE A 36 -4.74 7.95 -11.18
N ASN A 37 -3.70 8.35 -11.90
CA ASN A 37 -2.97 9.56 -11.61
C ASN A 37 -3.85 10.78 -11.94
N VAL A 38 -4.08 11.63 -10.95
CA VAL A 38 -5.05 12.75 -11.06
C VAL A 38 -4.61 13.79 -12.08
N GLU A 39 -3.30 14.00 -12.25
CA GLU A 39 -2.74 14.99 -13.16
C GLU A 39 -2.77 14.50 -14.62
N THR A 40 -2.27 13.29 -14.87
CA THR A 40 -2.13 12.74 -16.23
C THR A 40 -3.40 12.07 -16.73
N ARG A 41 -4.31 11.67 -15.83
CA ARG A 41 -5.51 10.85 -16.10
C ARG A 41 -5.20 9.47 -16.69
N LEU A 42 -3.97 9.02 -16.54
CA LEU A 42 -3.53 7.68 -16.93
C LEU A 42 -3.47 6.77 -15.69
N PRO A 43 -3.41 5.44 -15.88
CA PRO A 43 -3.14 4.52 -14.79
C PRO A 43 -1.91 4.96 -13.99
N SER A 44 -2.00 4.92 -12.66
CA SER A 44 -0.88 5.24 -11.77
C SER A 44 0.28 4.26 -11.91
N TYR A 45 -0.02 3.04 -12.36
CA TYR A 45 0.91 1.92 -12.45
C TYR A 45 0.78 1.23 -13.80
N SER A 46 1.88 0.65 -14.29
CA SER A 46 1.80 -0.39 -15.33
C SER A 46 1.05 -1.62 -14.80
N PRO A 47 0.54 -2.50 -15.68
CA PRO A 47 -0.08 -3.76 -15.25
C PRO A 47 0.82 -4.61 -14.35
N GLU A 48 2.12 -4.66 -14.64
CA GLU A 48 3.11 -5.42 -13.86
C GLU A 48 3.38 -4.77 -12.50
N GLU A 49 3.45 -3.44 -12.46
CA GLU A 49 3.61 -2.66 -11.24
C GLU A 49 2.42 -2.81 -10.30
N ALA A 50 1.21 -2.76 -10.85
CA ALA A 50 -0.02 -2.95 -10.09
C ALA A 50 -0.12 -4.38 -9.53
N GLU A 51 0.21 -5.40 -10.35
CA GLU A 51 0.23 -6.79 -9.92
C GLU A 51 1.22 -7.02 -8.76
N LEU A 52 2.41 -6.43 -8.83
CA LEU A 52 3.39 -6.49 -7.74
C LEU A 52 2.83 -5.87 -6.45
N ARG A 53 2.17 -4.72 -6.53
CA ARG A 53 1.62 -4.02 -5.36
C ARG A 53 0.43 -4.76 -4.77
N ASN A 54 -0.46 -5.32 -5.60
CA ASN A 54 -1.53 -6.20 -5.15
C ASN A 54 -0.96 -7.39 -4.38
N LYS A 55 0.07 -8.06 -4.92
CA LYS A 55 0.71 -9.18 -4.22
C LYS A 55 1.36 -8.79 -2.90
N LEU A 56 2.01 -7.62 -2.84
CA LEU A 56 2.58 -7.12 -1.59
C LEU A 56 1.48 -6.74 -0.58
N MET A 57 0.35 -6.20 -1.05
CA MET A 57 -0.80 -5.86 -0.22
C MET A 57 -1.48 -7.13 0.34
N GLU A 58 -1.68 -8.17 -0.48
CA GLU A 58 -2.14 -9.48 -0.03
C GLU A 58 -1.25 -10.04 1.09
N ALA A 59 0.08 -9.99 0.90
CA ALA A 59 1.02 -10.40 1.95
C ALA A 59 0.93 -9.53 3.22
N CYS A 60 0.58 -8.24 3.09
CA CYS A 60 0.29 -7.40 4.26
C CYS A 60 -0.95 -7.89 5.01
N PHE A 61 -2.04 -8.22 4.31
CA PHE A 61 -3.23 -8.79 4.91
C PHE A 61 -2.93 -10.11 5.63
N GLU A 62 -2.18 -11.02 5.02
CA GLU A 62 -1.79 -12.29 5.64
C GLU A 62 -1.01 -12.11 6.95
N ILE A 63 -0.05 -11.17 6.97
CA ILE A 63 0.72 -10.85 8.17
C ILE A 63 -0.15 -10.19 9.23
N CYS A 64 -1.00 -9.24 8.85
CA CYS A 64 -1.91 -8.55 9.76
C CYS A 64 -2.91 -9.52 10.41
N GLU A 65 -3.53 -10.41 9.62
CA GLU A 65 -4.45 -11.44 10.10
C GLU A 65 -3.76 -12.39 11.09
N LYS A 66 -2.55 -12.85 10.75
CA LYS A 66 -1.76 -13.75 11.61
C LYS A 66 -1.43 -13.12 12.96
N GLU A 67 -1.10 -11.84 12.99
CA GLU A 67 -0.72 -11.13 14.22
C GLU A 67 -1.93 -10.51 14.94
N GLY A 68 -3.15 -10.64 14.38
CA GLY A 68 -4.38 -10.11 14.96
C GLY A 68 -4.45 -8.58 14.96
N VAL A 69 -3.89 -7.95 13.93
CA VAL A 69 -3.82 -6.49 13.76
C VAL A 69 -4.69 -6.07 12.57
N GLU A 70 -5.46 -4.99 12.72
CA GLU A 70 -6.22 -4.42 11.60
C GLU A 70 -5.30 -3.60 10.69
N ILE A 71 -5.31 -3.88 9.38
CA ILE A 71 -4.36 -3.26 8.44
C ILE A 71 -4.46 -1.72 8.39
N TYR A 72 -5.66 -1.18 8.59
CA TYR A 72 -5.89 0.25 8.65
C TYR A 72 -5.28 0.90 9.90
N ASP A 73 -5.15 0.17 11.01
CA ASP A 73 -4.48 0.69 12.21
C ASP A 73 -2.99 0.93 11.97
N ILE A 74 -2.40 0.26 10.98
CA ILE A 74 -1.02 0.47 10.54
C ILE A 74 -0.92 1.62 9.54
N GLY A 75 -1.65 1.54 8.42
CA GLY A 75 -1.47 2.47 7.31
C GLY A 75 -2.06 3.87 7.56
N LEU A 76 -3.23 3.94 8.20
CA LEU A 76 -4.01 5.18 8.32
C LEU A 76 -3.29 6.29 9.11
N PRO A 77 -2.57 6.01 10.22
CA PRO A 77 -1.80 7.03 10.91
C PRO A 77 -0.80 7.77 10.02
N PHE A 78 -0.07 7.06 9.15
CA PHE A 78 0.90 7.67 8.24
C PHE A 78 0.23 8.56 7.19
N LEU A 79 -0.91 8.12 6.65
CA LEU A 79 -1.66 8.89 5.67
C LEU A 79 -2.24 10.17 6.29
N LEU A 80 -2.83 10.06 7.48
CA LEU A 80 -3.35 11.21 8.21
C LEU A 80 -2.26 12.20 8.59
N ASP A 81 -1.04 11.73 8.88
CA ASP A 81 0.08 12.61 9.17
C ASP A 81 0.55 13.40 7.95
N ARG A 82 0.59 12.76 6.77
CA ARG A 82 0.90 13.44 5.50
C ARG A 82 -0.09 14.55 5.14
N LEU A 83 -1.35 14.43 5.58
CA LEU A 83 -2.42 15.38 5.23
C LEU A 83 -2.48 16.62 6.14
N LYS A 84 -1.63 16.69 7.18
CA LYS A 84 -1.51 17.86 8.07
C LYS A 84 -0.54 18.89 7.50
#